data_AF-A0A2K3K3U0-F1
#
_entry.id   AF-A0A2K3K3U0-F1
#
_cell.length_a   1.000
_cell.length_b   1.000
_cell.length_c   1.000
_cell.angle_alpha   90.00
_cell.angle_beta   90.00
_cell.angle_gamma   90.00
#
_symmetry.space_group_name_H-M   'P 1'
#
loop_
_entity.id
_entity.type
_entity.pdbx_description
1 polymer ?
#
loop_
_entity_poly.entity_id
_entity_poly.type
_entity_poly.pdbx_seq_one_letter_code
_entity_poly.pdbx_strand_id
1 'polypeptide(L)'
;MLYAAKNGSVEFINAMREVNPDLLSVTDNGGRGIFWHAILNRRQDVFQLVYFLNGMEKDMIRDHSDNELLHMAAVHFVPSSSFDNDILSPVMQIQRELQWFQGICPMLM
;
A
#
# COMPACT_ATOMS: atom_id res chain seq x y z
N MET A 1 -8.84 -11.06 -0.47
CA MET A 1 -8.40 -9.78 0.13
C MET A 1 -7.16 -9.17 -0.50
N LEU A 2 -5.98 -9.78 -0.40
CA LEU A 2 -4.70 -9.15 -0.79
C LEU A 2 -4.64 -8.74 -2.28
N TYR A 3 -5.17 -9.57 -3.18
CA TYR A 3 -5.24 -9.25 -4.61
C TYR A 3 -6.18 -8.06 -4.92
N ALA A 4 -7.25 -7.91 -4.14
CA ALA A 4 -8.15 -6.76 -4.28
C ALA A 4 -7.45 -5.47 -3.80
N ALA A 5 -6.67 -5.56 -2.71
CA ALA A 5 -5.85 -4.46 -2.21
C ALA A 5 -4.79 -4.02 -3.22
N LYS A 6 -4.14 -4.97 -3.88
CA LYS A 6 -3.19 -4.73 -4.98
C LYS A 6 -3.82 -3.91 -6.12
N ASN A 7 -5.05 -4.23 -6.48
CA ASN A 7 -5.73 -3.63 -7.63
C ASN A 7 -6.55 -2.38 -7.31
N GLY A 8 -6.72 -2.02 -6.04
CA GLY A 8 -7.54 -0.88 -5.65
C GLY A 8 -9.05 -1.16 -5.60
N SER A 9 -9.47 -2.44 -5.56
CA SER A 9 -10.90 -2.79 -5.58
C SER A 9 -11.55 -2.62 -4.20
N VAL A 10 -11.83 -1.38 -3.83
CA VAL A 10 -12.46 -0.98 -2.55
C VAL A 10 -13.83 -1.65 -2.34
N GLU A 11 -14.68 -1.69 -3.36
CA GLU A 11 -16.02 -2.31 -3.30
C GLU A 11 -15.94 -3.78 -2.91
N PHE A 12 -14.99 -4.50 -3.51
CA PHE A 12 -14.76 -5.91 -3.25
C PHE A 12 -14.23 -6.15 -1.84
N ILE A 13 -13.35 -5.27 -1.34
CA ILE A 13 -12.85 -5.32 0.04
C ILE A 13 -14.00 -5.11 1.03
N ASN A 14 -14.87 -4.14 0.78
CA ASN A 14 -16.04 -3.89 1.63
C ASN A 14 -17.02 -5.07 1.62
N ALA A 15 -17.37 -5.59 0.44
CA ALA A 15 -18.26 -6.75 0.32
C ALA A 15 -17.70 -7.99 1.02
N MET A 16 -16.41 -8.28 0.88
CA MET A 16 -15.78 -9.41 1.55
C MET A 16 -15.75 -9.24 3.07
N ARG A 17 -15.49 -8.03 3.56
CA ARG A 17 -15.49 -7.72 5.01
C ARG A 17 -16.87 -7.93 5.62
N GLU A 18 -17.94 -7.51 4.94
CA GLU A 18 -19.31 -7.68 5.43
C GLU A 18 -19.69 -9.15 5.60
N VAL A 19 -19.16 -10.03 4.73
CA VAL A 19 -19.39 -11.47 4.82
C VAL A 19 -18.51 -12.12 5.89
N ASN A 20 -17.24 -11.72 5.96
CA ASN A 20 -16.32 -12.22 6.98
C ASN A 20 -15.28 -11.15 7.37
N PRO A 21 -15.39 -10.55 8.58
CA PRO A 21 -14.48 -9.50 9.03
C PRO A 21 -13.04 -9.99 9.26
N ASP A 22 -12.83 -11.28 9.55
CA ASP A 22 -11.50 -11.86 9.78
C ASP A 22 -10.62 -11.82 8.51
N LEU A 23 -11.23 -11.62 7.34
CA LEU A 23 -10.52 -11.46 6.08
C LEU A 23 -9.63 -10.21 6.05
N LEU A 24 -9.91 -9.20 6.88
CA LEU A 24 -9.06 -8.01 7.00
C LEU A 24 -7.67 -8.33 7.58
N SER A 25 -7.59 -9.37 8.41
CA SER A 25 -6.37 -9.79 9.09
C SER A 25 -5.54 -10.80 8.29
N VAL A 26 -5.92 -11.08 7.03
CA VAL A 26 -5.19 -12.00 6.16
C VAL A 26 -3.82 -11.42 5.80
N THR A 27 -2.79 -12.23 5.91
CA THR A 27 -1.41 -11.90 5.56
C THR A 27 -0.85 -12.88 4.53
N ASP A 28 0.08 -12.40 3.70
CA ASP A 28 0.92 -13.23 2.84
C ASP A 28 1.95 -14.01 3.68
N ASN A 29 2.66 -14.95 3.07
CA ASN A 29 3.77 -15.72 3.66
C ASN A 29 4.83 -14.83 4.36
N GLY A 30 4.99 -13.58 3.90
CA GLY A 30 5.87 -12.58 4.51
C GLY A 30 5.27 -11.80 5.69
N GLY A 31 4.07 -12.15 6.18
CA GLY A 31 3.37 -11.38 7.22
C GLY A 31 2.75 -10.08 6.70
N ARG A 32 2.70 -9.91 5.37
CA ARG A 32 2.24 -8.67 4.72
C ARG A 32 0.73 -8.69 4.54
N GLY A 33 0.04 -7.80 5.23
CA GLY A 33 -1.41 -7.66 5.15
C GLY A 33 -1.89 -6.74 4.01
N ILE A 34 -3.18 -6.42 4.03
CA ILE A 34 -3.85 -5.55 3.04
C ILE A 34 -3.16 -4.18 2.93
N PHE A 35 -2.73 -3.59 4.05
CA PHE A 35 -2.01 -2.32 4.09
C PHE A 35 -0.73 -2.33 3.24
N TRP A 36 0.09 -3.37 3.42
CA TRP A 36 1.31 -3.56 2.65
C TRP A 36 1.03 -3.61 1.15
N HIS A 37 0.04 -4.39 0.75
CA HIS A 37 -0.32 -4.50 -0.66
C HIS A 37 -0.90 -3.21 -1.23
N ALA A 38 -1.64 -2.42 -0.46
CA ALA A 38 -2.15 -1.12 -0.87
C ALA A 38 -1.02 -0.11 -1.12
N ILE A 39 -0.05 -0.02 -0.20
CA ILE A 39 1.10 0.89 -0.30
C ILE A 39 2.05 0.50 -1.42
N LEU A 40 2.43 -0.78 -1.51
CA LEU A 40 3.32 -1.27 -2.56
C LEU A 40 2.75 -1.06 -3.97
N ASN A 41 1.42 -0.92 -4.12
CA ASN A 41 0.76 -0.74 -5.41
C ASN A 41 0.13 0.66 -5.58
N ARG A 42 0.49 1.62 -4.72
CA ARG A 42 0.02 3.03 -4.78
C ARG A 42 -1.49 3.20 -4.76
N ARG A 43 -2.20 2.34 -4.04
CA ARG A 43 -3.66 2.40 -3.87
C ARG A 43 -4.02 3.22 -2.64
N GLN A 44 -4.01 4.55 -2.82
CA GLN A 44 -4.32 5.51 -1.76
C GLN A 44 -5.76 5.37 -1.24
N ASP A 45 -6.69 5.04 -2.14
CA ASP A 45 -8.09 4.73 -1.85
C ASP A 45 -8.24 3.56 -0.88
N VAL A 46 -7.53 2.45 -1.13
CA VAL A 46 -7.50 1.29 -0.23
C VAL A 46 -6.76 1.63 1.06
N PHE A 47 -5.64 2.35 0.98
CA PHE A 47 -4.91 2.80 2.17
C PHE A 47 -5.81 3.61 3.10
N GLN A 48 -6.51 4.62 2.57
CA GLN A 48 -7.42 5.46 3.32
C GLN A 48 -8.56 4.64 3.93
N LEU A 49 -9.13 3.71 3.17
CA LEU A 49 -10.16 2.80 3.67
C LEU A 49 -9.66 1.99 4.87
N VAL A 50 -8.53 1.30 4.75
CA VAL A 50 -8.04 0.43 5.82
C VAL A 50 -7.57 1.25 7.02
N TYR A 51 -6.99 2.43 6.80
CA TYR A 51 -6.66 3.41 7.84
C TYR A 51 -7.87 3.83 8.67
N PHE A 52 -8.99 4.16 8.01
CA PHE A 52 -10.22 4.48 8.73
C PHE A 52 -10.85 3.30 9.47
N LEU A 53 -10.61 2.06 9.03
CA LEU A 53 -11.25 0.87 9.58
C LEU A 53 -10.50 0.27 10.77
N ASN A 54 -9.18 0.14 10.67
CA ASN A 54 -8.37 -0.54 11.67
C ASN A 54 -7.53 0.43 12.52
N GLY A 55 -7.44 1.70 12.13
CA GLY A 55 -6.44 2.60 12.69
C GLY A 55 -5.01 2.18 12.32
N MET A 56 -4.04 2.81 12.96
CA MET A 56 -2.61 2.50 12.81
C MET A 56 -2.17 1.53 13.91
N GLU A 57 -2.35 0.22 13.71
CA GLU A 57 -1.69 -0.76 14.57
C GLU A 57 -0.23 -0.91 14.17
N LYS A 58 0.69 -0.79 15.14
CA LYS A 58 2.15 -0.91 14.93
C LYS A 58 2.54 -2.23 14.25
N ASP A 59 1.75 -3.28 14.46
CA ASP A 59 1.99 -4.61 13.90
C ASP A 59 1.65 -4.68 12.41
N MET A 60 0.86 -3.74 11.88
CA MET A 60 0.56 -3.64 10.44
C MET A 60 1.71 -3.01 9.63
N ILE A 61 2.68 -2.39 10.32
CA ILE A 61 3.77 -1.62 9.71
C ILE A 61 5.03 -2.49 9.52
N ARG A 62 5.12 -3.66 10.17
CA ARG A 62 6.29 -4.55 10.05
C ARG A 62 5.95 -5.83 9.31
N ASP A 63 6.87 -6.28 8.46
CA ASP A 63 6.81 -7.63 7.90
C ASP A 63 7.52 -8.63 8.83
N HIS A 64 7.44 -9.94 8.53
CA HIS A 64 8.14 -10.98 9.30
C HIS A 64 9.67 -10.84 9.30
N SER A 65 10.23 -10.00 8.43
CA SER A 65 11.65 -9.69 8.34
C SER A 65 12.02 -8.43 9.13
N ASP A 66 11.09 -7.89 9.93
CA ASP A 66 11.22 -6.63 10.67
C ASP A 66 11.50 -5.43 9.75
N ASN A 67 11.16 -5.55 8.45
CA ASN A 67 11.23 -4.42 7.53
C ASN A 67 10.09 -3.47 7.84
N GLU A 68 10.43 -2.21 8.11
CA GLU A 68 9.43 -1.17 8.17
C GLU A 68 8.80 -0.95 6.80
N LEU A 69 7.48 -0.85 6.79
CA LEU A 69 6.65 -0.54 5.61
C LEU A 69 7.22 0.65 4.84
N LEU A 70 7.72 1.68 5.54
CA LEU A 70 8.31 2.87 4.94
C LEU A 70 9.59 2.56 4.15
N HIS A 71 10.45 1.70 4.69
CA HIS A 71 11.67 1.27 4.01
C HIS A 71 11.34 0.51 2.73
N MET A 72 10.38 -0.42 2.79
CA MET A 72 9.98 -1.21 1.63
C MET A 72 9.22 -0.39 0.59
N ALA A 73 8.42 0.57 1.04
CA ALA A 73 7.77 1.53 0.19
C ALA A 73 8.85 2.30 -0.59
N ALA A 74 9.83 2.92 0.08
CA ALA A 74 10.95 3.61 -0.57
C ALA A 74 11.73 2.74 -1.57
N VAL A 75 11.98 1.47 -1.26
CA VAL A 75 12.68 0.52 -2.16
C VAL A 75 11.83 0.17 -3.39
N HIS A 76 10.54 -0.11 -3.21
CA HIS A 76 9.62 -0.44 -4.31
C HIS A 76 9.15 0.79 -5.11
N PHE A 77 9.38 2.01 -4.60
CA PHE A 77 9.18 3.26 -5.34
C PHE A 77 10.28 3.59 -6.31
N VAL A 78 11.48 3.01 -6.14
CA VAL A 78 12.48 3.08 -7.21
C VAL A 78 11.87 2.38 -8.42
N PRO A 79 11.64 3.09 -9.54
CA PRO A 79 10.89 2.55 -10.64
C PRO A 79 11.66 1.36 -11.18
N SER A 80 11.12 0.15 -10.97
CA SER A 80 11.55 -1.04 -11.67
C SER A 80 11.08 -0.91 -13.12
N SER A 81 11.75 -0.04 -13.88
CA SER A 81 11.95 -0.01 -15.35
C SER A 81 10.79 -0.37 -16.29
N SER A 82 9.55 -0.44 -15.83
CA SER A 82 8.42 -1.05 -16.56
C SER A 82 7.30 -0.07 -16.89
N PHE A 83 7.41 1.19 -16.46
CA PHE A 83 6.63 2.26 -17.05
C PHE A 83 7.38 2.68 -18.30
N ASP A 84 6.74 2.56 -19.46
CA ASP A 84 7.24 2.97 -20.76
C ASP A 84 8.10 4.23 -20.65
N ASN A 85 9.42 4.04 -20.74
CA ASN A 85 10.43 5.07 -20.57
C ASN A 85 10.44 6.11 -21.71
N ASP A 86 9.44 6.07 -22.61
CA ASP A 86 9.45 6.85 -23.85
C ASP A 86 8.71 8.19 -23.76
N ILE A 87 7.99 8.49 -22.66
CA ILE A 87 7.11 9.69 -22.63
C ILE A 87 7.38 10.67 -21.47
N LEU A 88 7.96 10.24 -20.34
CA LEU A 88 8.07 11.09 -19.14
C LEU A 88 9.52 11.34 -18.72
N SER A 89 9.92 12.62 -18.76
CA SER A 89 11.25 13.08 -18.35
C SER A 89 11.53 12.71 -16.87
N PRO A 90 12.75 12.29 -16.49
CA PRO A 90 13.09 11.81 -15.14
C PRO A 90 12.63 12.73 -13.99
N VAL A 91 12.62 14.04 -14.22
CA VAL A 91 12.12 15.05 -13.28
C VAL A 91 10.63 14.88 -12.96
N MET A 92 9.79 14.57 -13.95
CA MET A 92 8.34 14.39 -13.75
C MET A 92 8.01 13.12 -12.99
N GLN A 93 8.84 12.08 -13.13
CA GLN A 93 8.71 10.85 -12.36
C GLN A 93 9.05 11.11 -10.89
N ILE A 94 10.20 11.75 -10.62
CA ILE A 94 10.61 12.15 -9.27
C ILE A 94 9.58 13.10 -8.63
N GLN A 95 9.01 14.04 -9.39
CA GLN A 95 7.98 14.95 -8.89
C GLN A 95 6.73 14.20 -8.39
N ARG A 96 6.30 13.18 -9.13
CA ARG A 96 5.12 12.37 -8.78
C ARG A 96 5.39 11.48 -7.56
N GLU A 97 6.58 10.88 -7.49
CA GLU A 97 7.06 10.16 -6.31
C GLU A 97 6.99 11.04 -5.06
N LEU A 98 7.50 12.27 -5.16
CA LEU A 98 7.56 13.23 -4.05
C LEU A 98 6.17 13.63 -3.56
N GLN A 99 5.23 13.90 -4.47
CA GLN A 99 3.85 14.26 -4.14
C GLN A 99 3.11 13.12 -3.44
N TRP A 100 3.34 11.89 -3.88
CA TRP A 100 2.74 10.71 -3.27
C TRP A 100 3.31 10.45 -1.86
N PHE A 101 4.62 10.63 -1.67
CA PHE A 101 5.27 10.51 -0.36
C PHE A 101 4.76 11.58 0.63
N GLN A 102 4.61 12.83 0.17
CA GLN A 102 4.04 13.91 0.98
C GLN A 102 2.59 13.66 1.41
N GLY A 103 1.80 12.93 0.61
CA GLY A 103 0.42 12.60 0.96
C GLY A 103 0.30 11.51 2.02
N ILE A 104 1.27 10.59 2.09
CA ILE A 104 1.20 9.39 2.95
C ILE A 104 1.99 9.58 4.25
N CYS A 105 3.11 10.32 4.22
CA CYS A 105 3.88 10.65 5.42
C CYS A 105 3.04 11.22 6.58
N PRO A 106 2.15 12.21 6.39
CA PRO A 106 1.33 12.73 7.49
C PRO A 106 0.26 11.75 7.99
N MET A 107 -0.01 10.66 7.26
CA MET A 107 -0.90 9.59 7.72
C MET A 107 -0.15 8.44 8.40
N LEU A 108 1.20 8.42 8.32
CA LEU A 108 2.06 7.39 8.91
C LEU A 108 2.79 7.85 10.19
N MET A 109 2.69 9.13 10.56
CA MET A 109 3.33 9.73 11.73
C MET A 109 2.30 10.02 12.82
#